data_AF-A0A970TTH0-F1
#
_entry.id   AF-A0A970TTH0-F1
#
_cell.length_a   1.000
_cell.length_b   1.000
_cell.length_c   1.000
_cell.angle_alpha   90.00
_cell.angle_beta   90.00
_cell.angle_gamma   90.00
#
_symmetry.space_group_name_H-M   'P 1'
#
loop_
_entity.id
_entity.type
_entity.pdbx_description
1 polymer ?
#
loop_
_entity_poly.entity_id
_entity_poly.type
_entity_poly.pdbx_seq_one_letter_code
_entity_poly.pdbx_strand_id
1 'polypeptide(L)'
;MGVRLSKRERFLVALVAVAGLLFMYHQYLFSPLLDNIGVLREEVEGNKERLRDIKGTNNDINLLTASIDKLETRIRELEILIPQSSRTPEIVTHMEAFSEAAGVKLLSIDFSPGVLPEGEERDNQGERGYLEIPLEIYISGTYEGVLDFLGELEASGRLYNVGGFDLYPAYTEDSGNMDMIIRLSAYSLAQGDGPKPRPETYEFKQEDYGRSNPFALAVD
;
A
#
# COMPACT_ATOMS: atom_id res chain seq x y z
N MET A 1 67.46 65.20 -23.76
CA MET A 1 68.38 64.70 -24.82
C MET A 1 67.58 64.53 -26.10
N GLY A 2 67.80 65.39 -27.10
CA GLY A 2 67.04 65.38 -28.36
C GLY A 2 67.68 64.43 -29.37
N VAL A 3 67.06 63.27 -29.59
CA VAL A 3 67.56 62.29 -30.58
C VAL A 3 67.21 62.80 -31.98
N ARG A 4 68.23 63.12 -32.80
CA ARG A 4 68.04 63.43 -34.22
C ARG A 4 68.00 62.13 -35.02
N LEU A 5 66.79 61.64 -35.27
CA LEU A 5 66.53 60.40 -36.02
C LEU A 5 66.42 60.70 -37.52
N SER A 6 67.13 59.91 -38.34
CA SER A 6 67.03 59.95 -39.80
C SER A 6 65.64 59.49 -40.28
N LYS A 7 65.18 59.93 -41.46
CA LYS A 7 63.81 59.64 -41.97
C LYS A 7 63.45 58.14 -41.94
N ARG A 8 64.43 57.26 -42.12
CA ARG A 8 64.28 55.80 -42.05
C ARG A 8 64.11 55.28 -40.62
N GLU A 9 64.84 55.83 -39.66
CA GLU A 9 64.75 55.45 -38.24
C GLU A 9 63.45 55.93 -37.62
N ARG A 10 62.95 57.11 -38.01
CA ARG A 10 61.64 57.62 -37.57
C ARG A 10 60.49 56.74 -38.07
N PHE A 11 60.61 56.18 -39.28
CA PHE A 11 59.64 55.24 -39.83
C PHE A 11 59.70 53.88 -39.11
N LEU A 12 60.89 53.38 -38.80
CA LEU A 12 61.09 52.15 -38.03
C LEU A 12 60.53 52.26 -36.60
N VAL A 13 60.79 53.38 -35.91
CA VAL A 13 60.24 53.63 -34.57
C VAL A 13 58.72 53.77 -34.61
N ALA A 14 58.15 54.43 -35.64
CA ALA A 14 56.70 54.51 -35.80
C ALA A 14 56.07 53.13 -36.07
N LEU A 15 56.72 52.28 -36.87
CA LEU A 15 56.25 50.93 -37.17
C LEU A 15 56.26 50.04 -35.93
N VAL A 16 57.33 50.09 -35.12
CA VAL A 16 57.42 49.37 -33.84
C VAL A 16 56.38 49.89 -32.84
N ALA A 17 56.14 51.20 -32.79
CA ALA A 17 55.12 51.77 -31.93
C ALA A 17 53.70 51.31 -32.32
N VAL A 18 53.39 51.26 -33.62
CA VAL A 18 52.09 50.76 -34.11
C VAL A 18 51.93 49.26 -33.87
N ALA A 19 52.98 48.46 -34.10
CA ALA A 19 52.96 47.04 -33.81
C ALA A 19 52.78 46.76 -32.31
N GLY A 20 53.43 47.54 -31.44
CA GLY A 20 53.25 47.47 -29.98
C GLY A 20 51.81 47.80 -29.56
N LEU A 21 51.21 48.82 -30.17
CA LEU A 21 49.81 49.22 -29.92
C LEU A 21 48.82 48.14 -30.33
N LEU A 22 49.02 47.51 -31.50
CA LEU A 22 48.20 46.39 -31.97
C LEU A 22 48.34 45.15 -31.08
N PHE A 23 49.56 44.86 -30.62
CA PHE A 23 49.81 43.75 -29.71
C PHE A 23 49.12 43.97 -28.35
N MET A 24 49.21 45.18 -27.80
CA MET A 24 48.50 45.56 -26.57
C MET A 24 46.99 45.48 -26.74
N TYR A 25 46.46 45.95 -27.87
CA TYR A 25 45.03 45.88 -28.18
C TYR A 25 44.53 44.43 -28.27
N HIS A 26 45.27 43.56 -28.95
CA HIS A 26 44.90 42.15 -29.08
C HIS A 26 44.96 41.43 -27.72
N GLN A 27 46.01 41.67 -26.92
CA GLN A 27 46.17 41.02 -25.62
C GLN A 27 45.09 41.47 -24.61
N TYR A 28 44.74 42.76 -24.58
CA TYR A 28 43.84 43.31 -23.57
C TYR A 28 42.35 43.27 -23.94
N LEU A 29 41.98 43.23 -25.23
CA LEU A 29 40.55 43.21 -25.62
C LEU A 29 40.05 41.82 -26.05
N PHE A 30 40.83 41.03 -26.79
CA PHE A 30 40.35 39.72 -27.26
C PHE A 30 40.37 38.65 -26.15
N SER A 31 41.41 38.65 -25.31
CA SER A 31 41.55 37.67 -24.22
C SER A 31 40.38 37.71 -23.22
N PRO A 32 39.99 38.87 -22.65
CA PRO A 32 38.89 38.88 -21.67
C PRO A 32 37.51 38.63 -22.29
N LEU A 33 37.32 38.90 -23.59
CA LEU A 33 36.04 38.65 -24.26
C LEU A 33 35.80 37.15 -24.51
N LEU A 34 36.86 36.40 -24.82
CA LEU A 34 36.81 34.94 -25.01
C LEU A 34 36.63 34.19 -23.68
N ASP A 35 37.29 34.63 -22.61
CA ASP A 35 37.12 34.05 -21.27
C ASP A 35 35.70 34.25 -20.76
N ASN A 36 35.10 35.43 -20.95
CA ASN A 36 33.72 35.69 -20.54
C ASN A 36 32.70 34.82 -21.29
N ILE A 37 32.94 34.49 -22.57
CA ILE A 37 32.09 33.58 -23.34
C ILE A 37 32.28 32.13 -22.87
N GLY A 38 33.51 31.73 -22.52
CA GLY A 38 33.80 30.40 -21.96
C GLY A 38 33.10 30.18 -20.62
N VAL A 39 33.29 31.11 -19.68
CA VAL A 39 32.70 31.06 -18.33
C VAL A 39 31.17 31.06 -18.38
N LEU A 40 30.57 31.91 -19.24
CA LEU A 40 29.11 31.97 -19.37
C LEU A 40 28.52 30.69 -20.00
N ARG A 41 29.28 30.01 -20.87
CA ARG A 41 28.88 28.73 -21.46
C ARG A 41 28.97 27.59 -20.45
N GLU A 42 30.01 27.61 -19.62
CA GLU A 42 30.21 26.65 -18.53
C GLU A 42 29.15 26.79 -17.43
N GLU A 43 28.74 28.03 -17.08
CA GLU A 43 27.62 28.27 -16.17
C GLU A 43 26.27 27.77 -16.72
N VAL A 44 26.03 27.95 -18.02
CA VAL A 44 24.80 27.45 -18.67
C VAL A 44 24.78 25.93 -18.70
N GLU A 45 25.91 25.28 -19.00
CA GLU A 45 25.99 23.81 -19.02
C GLU A 45 25.87 23.24 -17.59
N GLY A 46 26.52 23.84 -16.60
CA GLY A 46 26.39 23.46 -15.19
C GLY A 46 24.99 23.67 -14.64
N ASN A 47 24.27 24.74 -15.02
CA ASN A 47 22.87 24.92 -14.64
C ASN A 47 21.93 23.94 -15.34
N LYS A 48 22.23 23.49 -16.57
CA LYS A 48 21.46 22.44 -17.25
C LYS A 48 21.66 21.07 -16.61
N GLU A 49 22.88 20.72 -16.21
CA GLU A 49 23.15 19.49 -15.46
C GLU A 49 22.43 19.50 -14.12
N ARG A 50 22.52 20.60 -13.35
CA ARG A 50 21.75 20.76 -12.10
C ARG A 50 20.24 20.62 -12.34
N LEU A 51 19.70 21.22 -13.41
CA LEU A 51 18.29 21.06 -13.77
C LEU A 51 17.93 19.62 -14.18
N ARG A 52 18.85 18.90 -14.83
CA ARG A 52 18.66 17.51 -15.24
C ARG A 52 18.69 16.57 -14.03
N ASP A 53 19.59 16.80 -13.08
CA ASP A 53 19.69 16.05 -11.82
C ASP A 53 18.46 16.29 -10.94
N ILE A 54 18.02 17.55 -10.80
CA ILE A 54 16.80 17.90 -10.07
C ILE A 54 15.56 17.26 -10.73
N LYS A 55 15.46 17.27 -12.07
CA LYS A 55 14.35 16.61 -12.78
C LYS A 55 14.42 15.08 -12.66
N GLY A 56 15.61 14.49 -12.71
CA GLY A 56 15.81 13.04 -12.49
C GLY A 56 15.35 12.62 -11.10
N THR A 57 15.81 13.34 -10.07
CA THR A 57 15.45 13.11 -8.67
C THR A 57 13.95 13.26 -8.43
N ASN A 58 13.29 14.26 -9.04
CA ASN A 58 11.84 14.41 -8.94
C ASN A 58 11.07 13.27 -9.63
N ASN A 59 11.55 12.76 -10.77
CA ASN A 59 10.95 11.60 -11.42
C ASN A 59 11.12 10.34 -10.57
N ASP A 60 12.29 10.14 -9.96
CA ASP A 60 12.56 9.00 -9.09
C ASP A 60 11.71 9.06 -7.82
N ILE A 61 11.53 10.25 -7.23
CA ILE A 61 10.60 10.46 -6.11
C ILE A 61 9.17 10.11 -6.52
N ASN A 62 8.69 10.61 -7.67
CA ASN A 62 7.34 10.31 -8.15
C ASN A 62 7.13 8.80 -8.41
N LEU A 63 8.13 8.12 -8.97
CA LEU A 63 8.10 6.66 -9.18
C LEU A 63 8.11 5.89 -7.86
N LEU A 64 8.87 6.37 -6.87
CA LEU A 64 8.94 5.77 -5.55
C LEU A 64 7.62 5.98 -4.78
N THR A 65 7.04 7.18 -4.81
CA THR A 65 5.71 7.47 -4.25
C THR A 65 4.64 6.60 -4.90
N ALA A 66 4.62 6.50 -6.23
CA ALA A 66 3.67 5.63 -6.93
C ALA A 66 3.89 4.13 -6.60
N SER A 67 5.11 3.73 -6.26
CA SER A 67 5.40 2.37 -5.80
C SER A 67 4.94 2.15 -4.37
N ILE A 68 5.13 3.13 -3.48
CA ILE A 68 4.62 3.13 -2.10
C ILE A 68 3.09 3.04 -2.10
N ASP A 69 2.38 3.85 -2.89
CA ASP A 69 0.92 3.82 -2.98
C ASP A 69 0.40 2.45 -3.45
N LYS A 70 1.08 1.83 -4.42
CA LYS A 70 0.77 0.48 -4.89
C LYS A 70 1.01 -0.59 -3.82
N LEU A 71 2.12 -0.46 -3.09
CA LEU A 71 2.45 -1.36 -1.98
C LEU A 71 1.44 -1.22 -0.85
N GLU A 72 1.05 0.00 -0.48
CA GLU A 72 0.05 0.27 0.54
C GLU A 72 -1.32 -0.28 0.16
N THR A 73 -1.70 -0.15 -1.12
CA THR A 73 -2.95 -0.74 -1.65
C THR A 73 -2.91 -2.26 -1.56
N ARG A 74 -1.80 -2.89 -1.94
CA ARG A 74 -1.62 -4.35 -1.78
C ARG A 74 -1.64 -4.79 -0.32
N ILE A 75 -1.06 -4.01 0.59
CA ILE A 75 -1.08 -4.29 2.03
C ILE A 75 -2.52 -4.25 2.54
N ARG A 76 -3.31 -3.24 2.14
CA ARG A 76 -4.74 -3.17 2.49
C ARG A 76 -5.53 -4.36 1.95
N GLU A 77 -5.32 -4.72 0.69
CA GLU A 77 -5.95 -5.90 0.07
C GLU A 77 -5.62 -7.18 0.85
N LEU A 78 -4.35 -7.34 1.28
CA LEU A 78 -3.91 -8.48 2.08
C LEU A 78 -4.45 -8.46 3.52
N GLU A 79 -4.60 -7.27 4.12
CA GLU A 79 -5.17 -7.12 5.46
C GLU A 79 -6.66 -7.49 5.50
N ILE A 80 -7.39 -7.26 4.40
CA ILE A 80 -8.78 -7.73 4.25
C ILE A 80 -8.80 -9.27 4.20
N LEU A 81 -7.88 -9.87 3.44
CA LEU A 81 -7.79 -11.34 3.30
C LEU A 81 -7.39 -12.04 4.60
N ILE A 82 -6.37 -11.51 5.28
CA ILE A 82 -5.82 -12.05 6.54
C ILE A 82 -5.65 -10.89 7.53
N PRO A 83 -6.64 -10.66 8.41
CA PRO A 83 -6.58 -9.56 9.36
C PRO A 83 -5.43 -9.70 10.37
N GLN A 84 -4.94 -8.54 10.84
CA GLN A 84 -3.89 -8.45 11.87
C GLN A 84 -4.29 -9.05 13.23
N SER A 85 -5.59 -9.21 13.47
CA SER A 85 -6.14 -9.81 14.69
C SER A 85 -7.26 -10.79 14.35
N SER A 86 -7.66 -11.65 15.29
CA SER A 86 -8.67 -12.69 15.02
C SER A 86 -10.01 -12.13 14.54
N ARG A 87 -10.34 -10.87 14.92
CA ARG A 87 -11.59 -10.15 14.61
C ARG A 87 -12.83 -11.05 14.66
N THR A 88 -12.90 -11.90 15.68
CA THR A 88 -13.97 -12.91 15.86
C THR A 88 -15.38 -12.31 15.80
N PRO A 89 -15.66 -11.12 16.39
CA PRO A 89 -17.00 -10.51 16.27
C PRO A 89 -17.38 -10.12 14.84
N GLU A 90 -16.41 -9.73 14.00
CA GLU A 90 -16.65 -9.38 12.59
C GLU A 90 -17.05 -10.62 11.79
N ILE A 91 -16.47 -11.78 12.11
CA ILE A 91 -16.87 -13.07 11.53
C ILE A 91 -18.34 -13.34 11.83
N VAL A 92 -18.78 -13.15 13.08
CA VAL A 92 -20.19 -13.39 13.46
C VAL A 92 -21.12 -12.49 12.65
N THR A 93 -20.85 -11.19 12.59
CA THR A 93 -21.68 -10.24 11.82
C THR A 93 -21.75 -10.61 10.34
N HIS A 94 -20.63 -11.02 9.75
CA HIS A 94 -20.60 -11.42 8.34
C HIS A 94 -21.40 -12.70 8.11
N MET A 95 -21.27 -13.70 8.98
CA MET A 95 -22.03 -14.95 8.87
C MET A 95 -23.53 -14.73 9.07
N GLU A 96 -23.94 -13.81 9.94
CA GLU A 96 -25.34 -13.38 10.07
C GLU A 96 -25.83 -12.75 8.76
N ALA A 97 -25.08 -11.81 8.19
CA ALA A 97 -25.44 -11.15 6.94
C ALA A 97 -25.54 -12.15 5.76
N PHE A 98 -24.61 -13.11 5.65
CA PHE A 98 -24.66 -14.17 4.64
C PHE A 98 -25.88 -15.07 4.83
N SER A 99 -26.23 -15.38 6.07
CA SER A 99 -27.41 -16.18 6.39
C SER A 99 -28.71 -15.46 5.99
N GLU A 100 -28.82 -14.16 6.30
CA GLU A 100 -29.95 -13.33 5.91
C GLU A 100 -30.07 -13.19 4.38
N ALA A 101 -28.96 -12.95 3.69
CA ALA A 101 -28.93 -12.82 2.23
C ALA A 101 -29.35 -14.11 1.52
N ALA A 102 -28.91 -15.25 2.03
CA ALA A 102 -29.23 -16.58 1.49
C ALA A 102 -30.57 -17.15 1.98
N GLY A 103 -31.28 -16.44 2.86
CA GLY A 103 -32.55 -16.89 3.42
C GLY A 103 -32.45 -18.15 4.31
N VAL A 104 -31.26 -18.42 4.87
CA VAL A 104 -31.01 -19.55 5.78
C VAL A 104 -31.00 -19.06 7.23
N LYS A 105 -31.35 -19.96 8.15
CA LYS A 105 -31.32 -19.68 9.58
C LYS A 105 -29.97 -20.10 10.16
N LEU A 106 -29.21 -19.13 10.66
CA LEU A 106 -28.05 -19.39 11.50
C LEU A 106 -28.49 -19.92 12.88
N LEU A 107 -28.04 -21.11 13.25
CA LEU A 107 -28.35 -21.74 14.53
C LEU A 107 -27.30 -21.41 15.60
N SER A 108 -26.03 -21.64 15.28
CA SER A 108 -24.91 -21.36 16.17
C SER A 108 -23.60 -21.22 15.40
N ILE A 109 -22.65 -20.51 16.00
CA ILE A 109 -21.26 -20.42 15.55
C ILE A 109 -20.37 -20.73 16.75
N ASP A 110 -19.59 -21.80 16.64
CA ASP A 110 -18.66 -22.21 17.68
C ASP A 110 -17.23 -21.85 17.27
N PHE A 111 -16.56 -21.06 18.10
CA PHE A 111 -15.17 -20.70 17.91
C PHE A 111 -14.28 -21.53 18.83
N SER A 112 -13.33 -22.23 18.24
CA SER A 112 -12.27 -22.88 19.00
C SER A 112 -11.08 -21.91 19.19
N PRO A 113 -10.34 -22.01 20.30
CA PRO A 113 -9.17 -21.17 20.52
C PRO A 113 -8.20 -21.32 19.36
N GLY A 114 -7.70 -20.19 18.85
CA GLY A 114 -6.79 -20.18 17.70
C GLY A 114 -5.55 -21.03 17.98
N VAL A 115 -5.34 -22.03 17.13
CA VAL A 115 -4.21 -22.95 17.23
C VAL A 115 -3.13 -22.53 16.25
N LEU A 116 -1.88 -22.70 16.66
CA LEU A 116 -0.78 -22.72 15.71
C LEU A 116 -0.89 -24.03 14.93
N PRO A 117 -0.85 -24.03 13.59
CA PRO A 117 -1.10 -25.23 12.79
C PRO A 117 -0.16 -26.38 13.19
N GLU A 118 -0.69 -27.48 13.73
CA GLU A 118 0.12 -28.66 14.08
C GLU A 118 0.35 -29.50 12.82
N GLY A 119 1.58 -29.52 12.28
CA GLY A 119 1.85 -30.33 11.07
C GLY A 119 3.20 -30.17 10.40
N GLU A 120 3.93 -29.08 10.62
CA GLU A 120 5.28 -28.93 10.05
C GLU A 120 6.30 -28.73 11.17
N GLU A 121 7.35 -29.53 11.10
CA GLU A 121 8.50 -29.52 12.01
C GLU A 121 8.92 -28.07 12.29
N ARG A 122 9.32 -27.80 13.54
CA ARG A 122 9.92 -26.51 13.90
C ARG A 122 11.22 -26.35 13.10
N ASP A 123 11.12 -25.83 11.88
CA ASP A 123 12.30 -25.44 11.16
C ASP A 123 12.93 -24.30 11.95
N ASN A 124 14.23 -24.41 12.21
CA ASN A 124 14.94 -23.71 13.28
C ASN A 124 15.12 -22.19 13.05
N GLN A 125 14.30 -21.57 12.20
CA GLN A 125 14.31 -20.14 11.87
C GLN A 125 12.90 -19.66 11.48
N GLY A 126 12.10 -19.21 12.44
CA GLY A 126 10.88 -18.46 12.13
C GLY A 126 9.77 -18.68 13.14
N GLU A 127 9.47 -17.64 13.92
CA GLU A 127 8.17 -17.52 14.58
C GLU A 127 7.09 -17.58 13.49
N ARG A 128 6.10 -18.47 13.65
CA ARG A 128 5.04 -18.62 12.65
C ARG A 128 4.24 -17.33 12.58
N GLY A 129 4.16 -16.74 11.39
CA GLY A 129 3.55 -15.43 11.18
C GLY A 129 2.00 -15.40 11.19
N TYR A 130 1.33 -16.54 11.37
CA TYR A 130 -0.13 -16.63 11.33
C TYR A 130 -0.70 -17.63 12.36
N LEU A 131 -1.96 -17.39 12.73
CA LEU A 131 -2.80 -18.19 13.62
C LEU A 131 -4.01 -18.71 12.83
N GLU A 132 -4.35 -19.98 13.05
CA GLU A 132 -5.52 -20.61 12.49
C GLU A 132 -6.64 -20.62 13.54
N ILE A 133 -7.81 -20.12 13.18
CA ILE A 133 -8.99 -20.01 14.05
C ILE A 133 -10.04 -20.98 13.50
N PRO A 134 -10.09 -22.21 14.00
CA PRO A 134 -11.13 -23.16 13.62
C PRO A 134 -12.49 -22.68 14.14
N LEU A 135 -13.48 -22.72 13.27
CA LEU A 135 -14.86 -22.32 13.54
C LEU A 135 -15.84 -23.34 12.94
N GLU A 136 -16.90 -23.62 13.67
CA GLU A 136 -17.96 -24.53 13.24
C GLU A 136 -19.28 -23.76 13.16
N ILE A 137 -19.92 -23.81 12.00
CA ILE A 137 -21.16 -23.07 11.72
C ILE A 137 -22.30 -24.06 11.54
N TYR A 138 -23.41 -23.79 12.20
CA TYR A 138 -24.63 -24.58 12.12
C TYR A 138 -25.71 -23.74 11.44
N ILE A 139 -26.18 -24.17 10.27
CA ILE A 139 -27.24 -23.48 9.51
C ILE A 139 -28.39 -24.44 9.20
N SER A 140 -29.59 -23.89 9.03
CA SER A 140 -30.79 -24.62 8.64
C SER A 140 -31.55 -23.87 7.55
N GLY A 141 -31.93 -24.55 6.47
CA GLY A 141 -32.64 -23.92 5.36
C GLY A 141 -32.96 -24.87 4.22
N THR A 142 -33.49 -24.34 3.12
CA THR A 142 -33.69 -25.14 1.90
C THR A 142 -32.35 -25.46 1.25
N TYR A 143 -32.31 -26.52 0.43
CA TYR A 143 -31.10 -26.88 -0.31
C TYR A 143 -30.56 -25.72 -1.16
N GLU A 144 -31.45 -24.94 -1.79
CA GLU A 144 -31.10 -23.76 -2.58
C GLU A 144 -30.47 -22.67 -1.70
N GLY A 145 -31.09 -22.32 -0.56
CA GLY A 145 -30.53 -21.31 0.35
C GLY A 145 -29.18 -21.73 0.94
N VAL A 146 -28.96 -23.02 1.18
CA VAL A 146 -27.66 -23.53 1.64
C VAL A 146 -26.58 -23.36 0.56
N LEU A 147 -26.92 -23.55 -0.72
CA LEU A 147 -25.99 -23.31 -1.83
C LEU A 147 -25.68 -21.82 -1.99
N ASP A 148 -26.70 -20.96 -1.86
CA ASP A 148 -26.52 -19.50 -1.91
C ASP A 148 -25.63 -19.02 -0.76
N PHE A 149 -25.81 -19.57 0.45
CA PHE A 149 -24.95 -19.28 1.59
C PHE A 149 -23.48 -19.65 1.32
N LEU A 150 -23.24 -20.82 0.71
CA LEU A 150 -21.90 -21.23 0.32
C LEU A 150 -21.31 -20.29 -0.76
N GLY A 151 -22.13 -19.83 -1.69
CA GLY A 151 -21.74 -18.84 -2.69
C GLY A 151 -21.32 -17.49 -2.08
N GLU A 152 -22.08 -17.00 -1.09
CA GLU A 152 -21.72 -15.78 -0.33
C GLU A 152 -20.43 -15.96 0.48
N LEU A 153 -20.22 -17.16 1.07
CA LEU A 153 -19.00 -17.50 1.77
C LEU A 153 -17.78 -17.51 0.82
N GLU A 154 -17.92 -18.08 -0.38
CA GLU A 154 -16.88 -18.12 -1.41
C GLU A 154 -16.57 -16.74 -1.99
N ALA A 155 -17.59 -15.90 -2.16
CA ALA A 155 -17.45 -14.53 -2.64
C ALA A 155 -16.89 -13.57 -1.56
N SER A 156 -16.77 -14.02 -0.32
CA SER A 156 -16.30 -13.19 0.78
C SER A 156 -14.86 -12.71 0.55
N GLY A 157 -14.59 -11.46 0.94
CA GLY A 157 -13.25 -10.86 0.81
C GLY A 157 -12.20 -11.43 1.76
N ARG A 158 -12.58 -12.31 2.70
CA ARG A 158 -11.70 -12.85 3.73
C ARG A 158 -11.37 -14.31 3.43
N LEU A 159 -10.14 -14.73 3.73
CA LEU A 159 -9.71 -16.10 3.47
C LEU A 159 -10.30 -17.06 4.51
N TYR A 160 -11.18 -17.96 4.04
CA TYR A 160 -11.69 -19.11 4.79
C TYR A 160 -11.24 -20.41 4.13
N ASN A 161 -10.76 -21.36 4.93
CA ASN A 161 -10.48 -22.72 4.46
C ASN A 161 -11.62 -23.65 4.92
N VAL A 162 -12.18 -24.44 4.01
CA VAL A 162 -13.25 -25.39 4.30
C VAL A 162 -12.64 -26.76 4.60
N GLY A 163 -12.66 -27.16 5.87
CA GLY A 163 -12.19 -28.48 6.30
C GLY A 163 -13.18 -29.61 5.98
N GLY A 164 -14.46 -29.28 5.86
CA GLY A 164 -15.53 -30.18 5.44
C GLY A 164 -16.89 -29.70 5.91
N PHE A 165 -17.93 -30.36 5.43
CA PHE A 165 -19.30 -30.10 5.86
C PHE A 165 -20.10 -31.39 5.94
N ASP A 166 -21.08 -31.39 6.83
CA ASP A 166 -22.02 -32.47 7.02
C ASP A 166 -23.44 -31.95 6.77
N LEU A 167 -24.22 -32.65 5.94
CA LEU A 167 -25.60 -32.28 5.58
C LEU A 167 -26.57 -33.32 6.12
N TYR A 168 -27.62 -32.86 6.79
CA TYR A 168 -28.65 -33.71 7.39
C TYR A 168 -30.04 -33.21 6.99
N PRO A 169 -31.02 -34.11 6.77
CA PRO A 169 -32.41 -33.67 6.70
C PRO A 169 -32.81 -33.07 8.04
N ALA A 170 -33.47 -31.92 8.04
CA ALA A 170 -33.96 -31.32 9.27
C ALA A 170 -34.99 -32.25 9.91
N TYR A 171 -34.90 -32.45 11.22
CA TYR A 171 -35.84 -33.30 11.99
C TYR A 171 -37.22 -32.63 12.22
N THR A 172 -37.52 -31.55 11.50
CA THR A 172 -38.76 -30.79 11.61
C THR A 172 -39.82 -31.29 10.61
N GLU A 173 -41.10 -31.07 10.91
CA GLU A 173 -42.23 -31.51 10.05
C GLU A 173 -42.22 -30.90 8.63
N ASP A 174 -41.34 -29.94 8.38
CA ASP A 174 -41.21 -29.23 7.11
C ASP A 174 -40.19 -29.94 6.21
N SER A 175 -40.70 -30.90 5.43
CA SER A 175 -39.95 -31.88 4.61
C SER A 175 -38.97 -31.34 3.55
N GLY A 176 -38.76 -30.03 3.47
CA GLY A 176 -37.86 -29.36 2.53
C GLY A 176 -36.60 -28.75 3.15
N ASN A 177 -36.48 -28.71 4.48
CA ASN A 177 -35.35 -28.07 5.16
C ASN A 177 -34.24 -29.07 5.48
N MET A 178 -33.00 -28.58 5.43
CA MET A 178 -31.78 -29.30 5.70
C MET A 178 -30.97 -28.54 6.74
N ASP A 179 -30.34 -29.29 7.64
CA ASP A 179 -29.38 -28.77 8.60
C ASP A 179 -27.96 -29.06 8.07
N MET A 180 -27.10 -28.06 8.09
CA MET A 180 -25.71 -28.17 7.65
C MET A 180 -24.77 -27.74 8.76
N ILE A 181 -23.73 -28.54 8.97
CA ILE A 181 -22.60 -28.22 9.84
C ILE A 181 -21.39 -27.98 8.95
N ILE A 182 -20.79 -26.79 9.04
CA ILE A 182 -19.62 -26.42 8.23
C ILE A 182 -18.44 -26.20 9.15
N ARG A 183 -17.35 -26.94 8.91
CA ARG A 183 -16.07 -26.76 9.61
C ARG A 183 -15.16 -25.90 8.75
N LEU A 184 -14.85 -24.72 9.25
CA LEU A 184 -14.07 -23.70 8.57
C LEU A 184 -12.85 -23.32 9.42
N SER A 185 -11.81 -22.81 8.77
CA SER A 185 -10.67 -22.19 9.42
C SER A 185 -10.48 -20.78 8.88
N ALA A 186 -10.55 -19.80 9.78
CA ALA A 186 -10.18 -18.42 9.46
C ALA A 186 -8.72 -18.16 9.85
N TYR A 187 -8.05 -17.29 9.11
CA TYR A 187 -6.65 -16.93 9.39
C TYR A 187 -6.55 -15.52 9.96
N SER A 188 -5.56 -15.34 10.84
CA SER A 188 -5.11 -14.01 11.28
C SER A 188 -3.60 -14.01 11.43
N LEU A 189 -2.96 -12.86 11.32
CA LEU A 189 -1.54 -12.77 11.61
C LEU A 189 -1.26 -13.06 13.09
N ALA A 190 -0.16 -13.77 13.35
CA ALA A 190 0.29 -14.06 14.70
C ALA A 190 0.84 -12.75 15.28
N GLN A 191 -0.03 -12.02 15.98
CA GLN A 191 0.39 -10.84 16.72
C GLN A 191 1.35 -11.31 17.82
N GLY A 192 2.64 -11.01 17.68
CA GLY A 192 3.60 -11.14 18.79
C GLY A 192 3.08 -10.35 19.99
N ASP A 193 3.22 -10.91 21.19
CA ASP A 193 2.78 -10.59 22.58
C ASP A 193 2.17 -9.18 22.91
N GLY A 194 1.45 -8.59 21.97
CA GLY A 194 0.86 -7.27 22.03
C GLY A 194 -0.58 -7.34 22.53
N PRO A 195 -1.10 -6.25 23.12
CA PRO A 195 -2.46 -6.24 23.63
C PRO A 195 -3.44 -6.50 22.49
N LYS A 196 -4.22 -7.59 22.61
CA LYS A 196 -5.35 -7.86 21.72
C LYS A 196 -6.25 -6.60 21.68
N PRO A 197 -6.65 -6.12 20.50
CA PRO A 197 -7.53 -4.96 20.42
C PRO A 197 -8.81 -5.24 21.20
N ARG A 198 -9.20 -4.29 22.05
CA ARG A 198 -10.42 -4.44 22.84
C ARG A 198 -11.62 -4.40 21.89
N PRO A 199 -12.73 -5.11 22.19
CA PRO A 199 -13.92 -5.08 21.35
C PRO A 199 -14.48 -3.69 21.05
N GLU A 200 -14.24 -2.74 21.96
CA GLU A 200 -14.61 -1.32 21.83
C GLU A 200 -13.77 -0.51 20.84
N THR A 201 -12.62 -1.02 20.39
CA THR A 201 -11.71 -0.30 19.49
C THR A 201 -11.84 -0.71 18.02
N TYR A 202 -12.79 -1.59 17.69
CA TYR A 202 -13.00 -1.99 16.30
C TYR A 202 -13.61 -0.87 15.47
N GLU A 203 -13.07 -0.63 14.27
CA GLU A 203 -13.55 0.43 13.36
C GLU A 203 -15.04 0.26 12.99
N PHE A 204 -15.52 -0.98 12.83
CA PHE A 204 -16.93 -1.25 12.54
C PHE A 204 -17.88 -0.92 13.73
N LYS A 205 -17.38 -0.58 14.91
CA LYS A 205 -18.17 -0.07 16.04
C LYS A 205 -18.20 1.46 16.11
N GLN A 206 -17.49 2.17 15.23
CA GLN A 206 -17.41 3.64 15.26
C GLN A 206 -18.65 4.33 14.66
N GLU A 207 -19.50 3.59 13.93
CA GLU A 207 -20.78 4.13 13.48
C GLU A 207 -21.86 3.97 14.57
N ASP A 208 -22.78 4.94 14.63
CA ASP A 208 -23.85 4.98 15.64
C ASP A 208 -24.95 3.98 15.28
N TYR A 209 -24.74 2.71 15.68
CA TYR A 209 -25.71 1.65 15.45
C TYR A 209 -26.79 1.65 16.53
N GLY A 210 -28.03 1.87 16.09
CA GLY A 210 -29.23 1.67 16.92
C GLY A 210 -30.04 2.95 17.11
N ARG A 211 -31.23 2.80 17.71
CA ARG A 211 -31.99 3.97 18.18
C ARG A 211 -31.23 4.57 19.36
N SER A 212 -31.08 5.88 19.36
CA SER A 212 -30.54 6.66 20.48
C SER A 212 -31.26 6.35 21.81
N ASN A 213 -32.49 5.85 21.76
CA ASN A 213 -33.14 5.14 22.86
C ASN A 213 -33.71 3.78 22.38
N PRO A 214 -33.14 2.65 22.80
CA PRO A 214 -33.62 1.32 22.41
C PRO A 214 -34.99 0.96 22.99
N PHE A 215 -35.52 1.75 23.93
CA PHE A 215 -36.82 1.55 24.56
C PHE A 215 -37.87 2.60 24.16
N ALA A 216 -37.55 3.50 23.23
CA ALA A 216 -38.56 4.40 22.69
C ALA A 216 -39.49 3.62 21.76
N LEU A 217 -40.80 3.64 22.09
CA LEU A 217 -41.85 3.09 21.24
C LEU A 217 -41.69 3.66 19.83
N ALA A 218 -41.75 2.79 18.83
CA ALA A 218 -41.83 3.23 17.44
C ALA A 218 -43.07 4.12 17.33
N VAL A 219 -42.85 5.39 17.00
CA VAL A 219 -43.95 6.27 16.61
C VAL A 219 -44.20 5.94 15.14
N ASP A 220 -45.39 5.38 14.87
CA ASP A 220 -45.91 5.11 13.52
C ASP A 220 -46.01 6.38 12.67
#